data_AF-A0A5K7YZ27-F1
#
_entry.id   AF-A0A5K7YZ27-F1
#
_cell.length_a   1.000
_cell.length_b   1.000
_cell.length_c   1.000
_cell.angle_alpha   90.00
_cell.angle_beta   90.00
_cell.angle_gamma   90.00
#
_symmetry.space_group_name_H-M   'P 1'
#
loop_
_entity.id
_entity.type
_entity.pdbx_description
1 polymer ?
#
loop_
_entity_poly.entity_id
_entity_poly.type
_entity_poly.pdbx_seq_one_letter_code
_entity_poly.pdbx_strand_id
1 'polypeptide(L)'
;MVLAMTLDTLDNLDDTIKPLYIEKDGKFHLDVDGHDKNDTGDRIPKARLDQEIEKRKASDASLKEIADGFVENVPEDMRDIIPDLPPAAKIKWIQSAQKKGLFDPKPTDGIDTKRPGGKAPENFRGMDPRAIMATGYKTK
;
A
#
# COMPACT_ATOMS: atom_id res chain seq x y z
N MET A 1 43.50 -14.74 -29.11
CA MET A 1 42.20 -15.10 -29.71
C MET A 1 41.28 -13.89 -29.63
N VAL A 2 40.69 -13.47 -30.75
CA VAL A 2 39.68 -12.43 -30.80
C VAL A 2 38.40 -13.11 -31.25
N LEU A 3 37.41 -13.23 -30.36
CA LEU A 3 36.07 -13.69 -30.72
C LEU A 3 35.39 -12.57 -31.49
N ALA A 4 35.07 -12.80 -32.76
CA ALA A 4 34.29 -11.88 -33.57
C ALA A 4 32.86 -12.40 -33.69
N MET A 5 31.89 -11.49 -33.55
CA MET A 5 30.46 -11.82 -33.61
C MET A 5 30.03 -12.25 -35.02
N THR A 6 30.77 -11.81 -36.05
CA THR A 6 30.57 -12.15 -37.46
C THR A 6 31.91 -12.44 -38.15
N LEU A 7 31.91 -13.42 -39.05
CA LEU A 7 33.07 -13.85 -39.82
C LEU A 7 32.69 -14.07 -41.29
N ASP A 8 33.61 -13.78 -42.21
CA ASP A 8 33.42 -14.04 -43.64
C ASP A 8 33.83 -15.47 -44.02
N THR A 9 34.78 -16.09 -43.30
CA THR A 9 35.20 -17.49 -43.49
C THR A 9 35.58 -18.16 -42.16
N LEU A 10 35.51 -19.49 -42.09
CA LEU A 10 35.84 -20.29 -40.89
C LEU A 10 37.27 -20.86 -40.89
N ASP A 11 38.04 -20.64 -41.96
CA ASP A 11 39.34 -21.31 -42.17
C ASP A 11 40.42 -20.95 -41.15
N ASN A 12 40.30 -19.77 -40.53
CA ASN A 12 41.23 -19.28 -39.50
C ASN A 12 40.75 -19.56 -38.07
N LEU A 13 39.68 -20.34 -37.90
CA LEU A 13 39.11 -20.66 -36.61
C LEU A 13 39.54 -22.07 -36.15
N ASP A 14 39.66 -22.27 -34.85
CA ASP A 14 39.93 -23.57 -34.24
C ASP A 14 38.73 -24.50 -34.45
N ASP A 15 38.98 -25.78 -34.76
CA ASP A 15 37.96 -26.80 -34.98
C ASP A 15 37.00 -26.98 -33.79
N THR A 16 37.42 -26.58 -32.59
CA THR A 16 36.59 -26.57 -31.37
C THR A 16 35.56 -25.44 -31.34
N ILE A 17 35.78 -24.35 -32.07
CA ILE A 17 34.94 -23.14 -32.05
C ILE A 17 34.08 -23.05 -33.31
N LYS A 18 34.49 -23.67 -34.44
CA LYS A 18 33.71 -23.74 -35.69
C LYS A 18 32.24 -24.18 -35.49
N PRO A 19 31.91 -25.17 -34.62
CA PRO A 19 30.53 -25.58 -34.40
C PRO A 19 29.65 -24.52 -33.74
N LEU A 20 30.24 -23.48 -33.16
CA LEU A 20 29.52 -22.38 -32.50
C LEU A 20 29.16 -21.26 -33.48
N TYR A 21 29.37 -21.42 -34.79
CA TYR A 21 29.01 -20.42 -35.80
C TYR A 21 27.95 -20.96 -36.76
N ILE A 22 26.88 -20.20 -36.98
CA ILE A 22 25.80 -20.51 -37.93
C ILE A 22 25.93 -19.60 -39.15
N GLU A 23 25.85 -20.18 -40.34
CA GLU A 23 25.82 -19.43 -41.61
C GLU A 23 24.45 -18.74 -41.79
N LYS A 24 24.45 -17.41 -41.89
CA LYS A 24 23.28 -16.58 -42.22
C LYS A 24 23.71 -15.56 -43.28
N ASP A 25 22.97 -15.49 -44.39
CA ASP A 25 23.20 -14.53 -45.48
C ASP A 25 24.63 -14.51 -46.05
N GLY A 26 25.30 -15.67 -46.12
CA GLY A 26 26.67 -15.80 -46.65
C GLY A 26 27.77 -15.33 -45.70
N LYS A 27 27.45 -15.07 -44.42
CA LYS A 27 28.40 -14.82 -43.34
C LYS A 27 28.16 -15.76 -42.17
N PHE A 28 29.22 -16.04 -41.41
CA PHE A 28 29.17 -16.87 -40.22
C PHE A 28 28.92 -16.00 -38.99
N HIS A 29 27.79 -16.20 -38.33
CA HIS A 29 27.43 -15.53 -37.09
C HIS A 29 27.70 -16.46 -35.91
N LEU A 30 28.35 -15.96 -34.87
CA LEU A 30 28.50 -16.75 -33.63
C LEU A 30 27.09 -17.04 -33.08
N ASP A 31 26.80 -18.32 -32.92
CA ASP A 31 25.61 -18.85 -32.27
C ASP A 31 25.73 -18.58 -30.76
N VAL A 32 25.35 -17.37 -30.36
CA VAL A 32 25.34 -16.95 -28.96
C VAL A 32 24.02 -17.34 -28.28
N ASP A 33 23.25 -18.25 -28.88
CA ASP A 33 21.85 -18.45 -28.52
C ASP A 33 21.67 -19.39 -27.30
N GLY A 34 21.85 -18.79 -26.12
CA GLY A 34 20.89 -18.93 -25.02
C GLY A 34 19.70 -17.96 -25.15
N HIS A 35 19.65 -17.16 -26.21
CA HIS A 35 18.55 -16.26 -26.51
C HIS A 35 18.29 -16.26 -28.02
N ASP A 36 17.71 -17.37 -28.48
CA ASP A 36 16.86 -17.37 -29.66
C ASP A 36 15.97 -16.11 -29.63
N LYS A 37 16.26 -15.16 -30.52
CA LYS A 37 15.36 -14.06 -30.84
C LYS A 37 14.19 -14.57 -31.69
N ASN A 38 13.66 -15.75 -31.35
CA ASN A 38 12.48 -16.30 -31.98
C ASN A 38 11.28 -15.55 -31.40
N ASP A 39 10.66 -14.77 -32.28
CA ASP A 39 9.49 -13.93 -32.10
C ASP A 39 8.19 -14.73 -31.82
N THR A 40 8.31 -15.91 -31.22
CA THR A 40 7.22 -16.89 -31.12
C THR A 40 7.42 -17.80 -29.91
N GLY A 41 7.14 -17.28 -28.72
CA GLY A 41 6.86 -18.16 -27.58
C GLY A 41 7.14 -17.59 -26.20
N ASP A 42 8.20 -16.78 -26.04
CA ASP A 42 8.73 -16.47 -24.71
C ASP A 42 8.49 -15.02 -24.25
N ARG A 43 7.90 -14.19 -25.11
CA ARG A 43 7.49 -12.82 -24.77
C ARG A 43 5.97 -12.76 -24.64
N ILE A 44 5.51 -12.25 -23.50
CA ILE A 44 4.10 -11.85 -23.33
C ILE A 44 3.77 -10.90 -24.49
N PRO A 45 2.72 -11.19 -25.31
CA PRO A 45 2.34 -10.30 -26.40
C PRO A 45 2.17 -8.88 -25.87
N LYS A 46 2.78 -7.90 -26.54
CA LYS A 46 2.77 -6.49 -26.10
C LYS A 46 1.35 -6.01 -25.78
N ALA A 47 0.35 -6.44 -26.57
CA ALA A 47 -1.06 -6.17 -26.33
C ALA A 47 -1.57 -6.64 -24.95
N ARG A 48 -1.14 -7.81 -24.46
CA ARG A 48 -1.50 -8.31 -23.12
C ARG A 48 -0.82 -7.50 -22.02
N LEU A 49 0.43 -7.09 -22.25
CA LEU A 49 1.17 -6.25 -21.32
C LEU A 49 0.53 -4.85 -21.21
N ASP A 50 0.20 -4.26 -22.35
CA ASP A 50 -0.46 -2.95 -22.43
C ASP A 50 -1.83 -2.98 -21.74
N GLN A 51 -2.63 -4.03 -21.95
CA GLN A 51 -3.90 -4.22 -21.23
C GLN A 51 -3.72 -4.31 -19.71
N GLU A 52 -2.70 -5.00 -19.23
CA GLU A 52 -2.44 -5.11 -17.78
C GLU A 52 -1.96 -3.78 -17.19
N ILE A 53 -1.14 -3.03 -17.94
CA ILE A 53 -0.72 -1.68 -17.56
C ILE A 53 -1.92 -0.74 -17.48
N GLU A 54 -2.83 -0.79 -18.45
CA GLU A 54 -4.07 0.02 -18.44
C GLU A 54 -4.95 -0.33 -17.24
N LYS A 55 -5.15 -1.62 -16.95
CA LYS A 55 -5.90 -2.07 -15.76
C LYS A 55 -5.28 -1.57 -14.46
N ARG A 56 -3.94 -1.64 -14.34
CA ARG A 56 -3.22 -1.13 -13.16
C ARG A 56 -3.38 0.37 -13.02
N LYS A 57 -3.22 1.13 -14.11
CA LYS A 57 -3.45 2.59 -14.10
C LYS A 57 -4.87 2.96 -13.69
N ALA A 58 -5.87 2.26 -14.22
CA ALA A 58 -7.28 2.48 -13.85
C ALA A 58 -7.51 2.17 -12.36
N SER A 59 -6.95 1.06 -11.86
CA SER A 59 -7.05 0.69 -10.45
C SER A 59 -6.36 1.71 -9.54
N ASP A 60 -5.17 2.19 -9.93
CA ASP A 60 -4.43 3.20 -9.19
C ASP A 60 -5.16 4.54 -9.17
N ALA A 61 -5.83 4.93 -10.26
CA ALA A 61 -6.66 6.12 -10.32
C ALA A 61 -7.85 6.02 -9.35
N SER A 62 -8.58 4.89 -9.35
CA SER A 62 -9.67 4.67 -8.38
C SER A 62 -9.19 4.67 -6.94
N LEU A 63 -8.02 4.07 -6.65
CA LEU A 63 -7.43 4.10 -5.31
C LEU A 63 -7.02 5.51 -4.88
N LYS A 64 -6.58 6.34 -5.82
CA LYS A 64 -6.24 7.73 -5.56
C LYS A 64 -7.49 8.55 -5.23
N GLU A 65 -8.57 8.42 -6.01
CA GLU A 65 -9.84 9.09 -5.72
C GLU A 65 -10.39 8.72 -4.34
N ILE A 66 -10.33 7.42 -3.99
CA ILE A 66 -10.73 6.95 -2.65
C ILE A 66 -9.82 7.58 -1.58
N ALA A 67 -8.50 7.57 -1.78
CA ALA A 67 -7.56 8.15 -0.84
C ALA A 67 -7.80 9.65 -0.62
N ASP A 68 -8.08 10.39 -1.69
CA ASP A 68 -8.37 11.82 -1.65
C ASP A 68 -9.69 12.08 -0.90
N GLY A 69 -10.74 11.27 -1.12
CA GLY A 69 -11.97 11.33 -0.34
C GLY A 69 -11.78 11.01 1.16
N PHE A 70 -10.84 10.14 1.51
CA PHE A 70 -10.46 9.92 2.92
C PHE A 70 -9.73 11.13 3.52
N VAL A 71 -8.93 11.87 2.73
CA VAL A 71 -8.28 13.12 3.18
C VAL A 71 -9.29 14.23 3.39
N GLU A 72 -10.36 14.30 2.59
CA GLU A 72 -11.44 15.28 2.80
C GLU A 72 -12.14 15.10 4.16
N ASN A 73 -12.31 13.84 4.60
CA ASN A 73 -12.88 13.50 5.91
C ASN A 73 -11.90 13.76 7.08
N VAL A 74 -10.63 14.09 6.80
CA VAL A 74 -9.66 14.49 7.82
C VAL A 74 -9.79 15.99 8.07
N PRO A 75 -9.92 16.44 9.34
CA PRO A 75 -9.90 17.86 9.69
C PRO A 75 -8.71 18.59 9.06
N GLU A 76 -8.93 19.79 8.50
CA GLU A 76 -7.91 20.53 7.74
C GLU A 76 -6.62 20.74 8.54
N ASP A 77 -6.75 21.04 9.83
CA ASP A 77 -5.65 21.25 10.78
C ASP A 77 -4.72 20.03 10.95
N MET A 78 -5.18 18.84 10.56
CA MET A 78 -4.45 17.58 10.72
C MET A 78 -4.04 16.95 9.39
N ARG A 79 -4.31 17.60 8.25
CA ARG A 79 -3.90 17.12 6.93
C ARG A 79 -2.37 17.09 6.77
N ASP A 80 -1.67 18.00 7.44
CA ASP A 80 -0.21 18.07 7.43
C ASP A 80 0.47 16.87 8.09
N ILE A 81 -0.25 16.12 8.94
CA ILE A 81 0.26 14.92 9.62
C ILE A 81 0.23 13.71 8.65
N ILE A 82 -0.55 13.78 7.56
CA ILE A 82 -0.68 12.69 6.61
C ILE A 82 0.62 12.59 5.80
N PRO A 83 1.36 11.47 5.87
CA PRO A 83 2.59 11.32 5.11
C PRO A 83 2.28 11.13 3.61
N ASP A 84 3.23 11.52 2.74
CA ASP A 84 3.10 11.23 1.31
C ASP A 84 3.42 9.77 1.02
N LEU A 85 2.37 8.94 1.14
CA LEU A 85 2.42 7.50 0.95
C LEU A 85 1.64 7.10 -0.32
N PRO A 86 1.94 5.93 -0.91
CA PRO A 86 1.11 5.34 -1.97
C PRO A 86 -0.37 5.30 -1.56
N PRO A 87 -1.34 5.48 -2.47
CA PRO A 87 -2.76 5.64 -2.12
C PRO A 87 -3.29 4.56 -1.16
N ALA A 88 -2.95 3.30 -1.40
CA ALA A 88 -3.35 2.18 -0.53
C ALA A 88 -2.75 2.26 0.88
N ALA A 89 -1.50 2.69 1.00
CA ALA A 89 -0.83 2.86 2.29
C ALA A 89 -1.35 4.10 3.03
N LYS A 90 -1.66 5.18 2.29
CA LYS A 90 -2.29 6.40 2.80
C LYS A 90 -3.65 6.11 3.43
N ILE A 91 -4.51 5.34 2.76
CA ILE A 91 -5.82 4.92 3.30
C ILE A 91 -5.66 4.11 4.59
N LYS A 92 -4.76 3.11 4.62
CA LYS A 92 -4.51 2.31 5.82
C LYS A 92 -4.00 3.16 6.98
N TRP A 93 -3.12 4.12 6.68
CA TRP A 93 -2.62 5.05 7.67
C TRP A 93 -3.75 5.91 8.24
N ILE A 94 -4.57 6.53 7.38
CA ILE A 94 -5.74 7.35 7.79
C ILE A 94 -6.69 6.54 8.66
N GLN A 95 -7.04 5.31 8.25
CA GLN A 95 -7.89 4.43 9.05
C GLN A 95 -7.27 4.08 10.41
N SER A 96 -5.95 3.84 10.47
CA SER A 96 -5.25 3.56 11.72
C SER A 96 -5.21 4.79 12.64
N ALA A 97 -5.08 5.98 12.07
CA ALA A 97 -5.10 7.26 12.78
C ALA A 97 -6.51 7.59 13.30
N GLN A 98 -7.55 7.37 12.49
CA GLN A 98 -8.96 7.46 12.90
C GLN A 98 -9.25 6.50 14.06
N LYS A 99 -8.87 5.22 13.95
CA LYS A 99 -9.07 4.23 15.03
C LYS A 99 -8.35 4.58 16.33
N LYS A 100 -7.23 5.31 16.23
CA LYS A 100 -6.48 5.81 17.40
C LYS A 100 -7.08 7.09 17.97
N GLY A 101 -8.16 7.62 17.38
CA GLY A 101 -8.78 8.88 17.77
C GLY A 101 -7.90 10.09 17.47
N LEU A 102 -7.00 10.00 16.48
CA LEU A 102 -6.11 11.12 16.13
C LEU A 102 -6.90 12.32 15.62
N PHE A 103 -7.96 12.05 14.84
CA PHE A 103 -8.82 13.05 14.22
C PHE A 103 -10.11 13.33 15.01
N ASP A 104 -10.35 12.60 16.10
CA ASP A 104 -11.46 12.93 16.97
C ASP A 104 -11.08 14.19 17.75
N PRO A 105 -11.93 15.23 17.76
CA PRO A 105 -11.71 16.37 18.63
C PRO A 105 -11.71 15.82 20.06
N LYS A 106 -10.53 15.78 20.68
CA LYS A 106 -10.43 15.52 22.12
C LYS A 106 -11.39 16.52 22.77
N PRO A 107 -12.35 16.08 23.60
CA PRO A 107 -13.09 17.01 24.41
C PRO A 107 -12.03 17.83 25.14
N THR A 108 -12.00 19.13 24.86
CA THR A 108 -11.19 20.06 25.62
C THR A 108 -11.61 19.82 27.05
N ASP A 109 -10.69 19.27 27.86
CA ASP A 109 -10.83 19.22 29.30
C ASP A 109 -11.02 20.68 29.73
N GLY A 110 -12.28 21.10 29.78
CA GLY A 110 -12.67 22.36 30.35
C GLY A 110 -12.08 22.40 31.75
N ILE A 111 -11.79 23.60 32.23
CA ILE A 111 -11.26 23.88 33.57
C ILE A 111 -12.11 23.22 34.70
N ASP A 112 -13.30 22.69 34.36
CA ASP A 112 -14.27 22.01 35.20
C ASP A 112 -14.10 20.47 35.33
N THR A 113 -13.07 19.81 34.77
CA THR A 113 -12.85 18.36 35.03
C THR A 113 -12.29 18.08 36.44
N LYS A 114 -11.93 19.11 37.21
CA LYS A 114 -11.48 19.00 38.62
C LYS A 114 -12.58 19.25 39.64
N ARG A 115 -13.80 19.55 39.22
CA ARG A 115 -14.93 19.59 40.15
C ARG A 115 -15.43 18.15 40.30
N PRO A 116 -15.44 17.57 41.51
CA PRO A 116 -16.02 16.25 41.70
C PRO A 116 -17.48 16.34 41.24
N GLY A 117 -17.78 15.71 40.10
CA GLY A 117 -19.13 15.62 39.58
C GLY A 117 -20.03 15.19 40.72
N GLY A 118 -21.08 15.96 40.99
CA GLY A 118 -22.02 15.64 42.05
C GLY A 118 -22.46 14.18 41.89
N LYS A 119 -22.35 13.39 42.97
CA LYS A 119 -22.75 11.98 42.97
C LYS A 119 -24.11 11.86 42.28
N ALA A 120 -24.23 10.90 41.36
CA ALA A 120 -25.51 10.61 40.73
C ALA A 120 -26.58 10.40 41.83
N PRO A 121 -27.80 10.94 41.66
CA PRO A 121 -28.84 10.81 42.67
C PRO A 121 -29.09 9.32 42.94
N GLU A 122 -29.04 8.94 44.22
CA GLU A 122 -29.28 7.56 44.64
C GLU A 122 -30.68 7.15 44.20
N ASN A 123 -30.76 6.04 43.45
CA ASN A 123 -32.04 5.53 42.97
C ASN A 123 -32.74 4.78 44.10
N PHE A 124 -33.68 5.45 44.77
CA PHE A 124 -34.49 4.85 45.85
C PHE A 124 -35.63 3.96 45.36
N ARG A 125 -35.76 3.74 44.04
CA ARG A 125 -36.78 2.87 43.46
C ARG A 125 -36.43 1.40 43.74
N GLY A 126 -37.13 0.80 44.71
CA GLY A 126 -37.00 -0.61 45.09
C GLY A 126 -36.32 -0.86 46.44
N MET A 127 -35.94 0.19 47.18
CA MET A 127 -35.46 0.04 48.55
C MET A 127 -36.62 -0.04 49.55
N ASP A 128 -36.44 -0.85 50.60
CA ASP A 128 -37.35 -0.91 51.75
C ASP A 128 -37.43 0.48 52.41
N PRO A 129 -38.62 1.01 52.74
CA PRO A 129 -38.80 2.28 53.45
C PRO A 129 -37.90 2.47 54.68
N ARG A 130 -37.57 1.39 55.41
CA ARG A 130 -36.64 1.46 56.54
C ARG A 130 -35.21 1.78 56.12
N ALA A 131 -34.76 1.24 54.98
CA ALA A 131 -33.43 1.49 54.43
C ALA A 131 -33.27 2.93 53.92
N ILE A 132 -34.34 3.49 53.33
CA ILE A 132 -34.37 4.88 52.84
C ILE A 132 -34.25 5.88 54.01
N MET A 133 -34.86 5.59 55.16
CA MET A 133 -34.69 6.43 56.35
C MET A 133 -33.27 6.33 56.92
N ALA A 134 -32.66 5.14 56.94
CA ALA A 134 -31.30 4.95 57.45
C ALA A 134 -30.24 5.75 56.68
N THR A 135 -30.41 5.94 55.37
CA THR A 135 -29.52 6.79 54.55
C THR A 135 -29.56 8.27 54.97
N GLY A 136 -30.68 8.76 55.50
CA GLY A 136 -30.83 10.15 55.95
C GLY A 136 -30.30 10.44 57.36
N TYR A 137 -30.12 9.42 58.20
CA TYR A 137 -29.71 9.55 59.60
C TYR A 137 -28.28 9.06 59.86
N LYS A 138 -27.45 8.89 58.83
CA LYS A 138 -26.04 8.55 59.01
C LYS A 138 -25.33 9.75 59.67
N THR A 139 -25.30 9.73 61.00
CA THR A 139 -24.53 10.64 61.85
C THR A 139 -23.08 10.67 61.38
N LYS A 140 -22.52 11.88 61.31
CA LYS A 140 -21.10 12.14 60.98
C LYS A 140 -20.14 11.30 61.81
#